data_AF-A0A9E4C7Q2-F1
#
_entry.id   AF-A0A9E4C7Q2-F1
#
_cell.length_a   1.000
_cell.length_b   1.000
_cell.length_c   1.000
_cell.angle_alpha   90.00
_cell.angle_beta   90.00
_cell.angle_gamma   90.00
#
_symmetry.space_group_name_H-M   'P 1'
#
loop_
_entity.id
_entity.type
_entity.pdbx_description
1 polymer ?
#
loop_
_entity_poly.entity_id
_entity_poly.type
_entity_poly.pdbx_seq_one_letter_code
_entity_poly.pdbx_strand_id
1 'polypeptide(L)'
;MNQSEPSLPPYGRLIAAGMAAAAAVGLAANHFLEAPPSVARLLLLAFGPMALLLGAGGLIEPRIVWSLGKYGKDLPVVYKAIGGALAAAGLVVTLLLITLVYPLNLE
;
A
#
# COMPACT_ATOMS: atom_id res chain seq x y z
N MET A 1 -29.52 -15.93 3.01
CA MET A 1 -28.77 -16.30 1.79
C MET A 1 -27.31 -16.42 2.17
N ASN A 2 -26.79 -17.65 2.32
CA ASN A 2 -25.36 -17.89 2.51
C ASN A 2 -24.68 -17.63 1.16
N GLN A 3 -24.23 -16.39 0.94
CA GLN A 3 -23.29 -16.12 -0.14
C GLN A 3 -21.98 -16.80 0.26
N SER A 4 -21.71 -17.93 -0.37
CA SER A 4 -20.39 -18.57 -0.39
C SER A 4 -19.35 -17.50 -0.62
N GLU A 5 -18.49 -17.25 0.37
CA GLU A 5 -17.43 -16.25 0.28
C GLU A 5 -16.65 -16.46 -1.02
N PRO A 6 -16.36 -15.39 -1.78
CA PRO A 6 -15.60 -15.53 -3.02
C PRO A 6 -14.29 -16.26 -2.72
N SER A 7 -14.01 -17.33 -3.47
CA SER A 7 -12.76 -18.07 -3.36
C SER A 7 -11.61 -17.16 -3.79
N LEU A 8 -10.98 -16.54 -2.80
CA LEU A 8 -9.84 -15.67 -3.05
C LEU A 8 -8.71 -16.50 -3.67
N PRO A 9 -7.93 -15.91 -4.59
CA PRO A 9 -6.82 -16.61 -5.21
C PRO A 9 -5.83 -17.08 -4.13
N PRO A 10 -5.30 -18.31 -4.25
CA PRO A 10 -4.43 -18.92 -3.23
C PRO A 10 -3.11 -18.14 -3.02
N TYR A 11 -2.77 -17.26 -3.95
CA TYR A 11 -1.56 -16.43 -3.93
C TYR A 11 -1.75 -15.05 -3.28
N GLY A 12 -2.89 -14.75 -2.66
CA GLY A 12 -3.18 -13.44 -2.07
C GLY A 12 -2.12 -12.96 -1.05
N ARG A 13 -1.63 -13.87 -0.21
CA ARG A 13 -0.53 -13.57 0.74
C ARG A 13 0.79 -13.29 0.06
N LEU A 14 1.11 -13.99 -1.03
CA LEU A 14 2.33 -13.77 -1.80
C LEU A 14 2.31 -12.41 -2.51
N ILE A 15 1.15 -12.00 -3.02
CA ILE A 15 0.97 -10.66 -3.61
C ILE A 15 1.14 -9.59 -2.53
N ALA A 16 0.53 -9.78 -1.36
CA ALA A 16 0.68 -8.85 -0.24
C ALA A 16 2.14 -8.77 0.25
N ALA A 17 2.83 -9.92 0.33
CA ALA A 17 4.24 -10.01 0.66
C ALA A 17 5.11 -9.25 -0.36
N GLY A 18 4.88 -9.50 -1.64
CA GLY A 18 5.60 -8.83 -2.73
C GLY A 18 5.37 -7.31 -2.73
N MET A 19 4.14 -6.87 -2.47
CA MET A 19 3.80 -5.46 -2.36
C MET A 19 4.50 -4.78 -1.17
N ALA A 20 4.47 -5.42 0.01
CA ALA A 20 5.16 -4.91 1.20
C ALA A 20 6.68 -4.87 0.99
N ALA A 21 7.27 -5.93 0.44
CA ALA A 21 8.70 -6.03 0.19
C ALA A 21 9.16 -5.01 -0.85
N ALA A 22 8.46 -4.90 -1.98
CA ALA A 22 8.78 -3.94 -3.02
C ALA A 22 8.66 -2.49 -2.52
N ALA A 23 7.64 -2.18 -1.73
CA ALA A 23 7.48 -0.88 -1.11
C ALA A 23 8.59 -0.56 -0.10
N ALA A 24 8.96 -1.52 0.76
CA ALA A 24 10.03 -1.36 1.73
C ALA A 24 11.39 -1.15 1.06
N VAL A 25 11.72 -1.98 0.07
CA VAL A 25 12.95 -1.86 -0.73
C VAL A 25 12.97 -0.56 -1.51
N GLY A 26 11.84 -0.18 -2.15
CA GLY A 26 11.73 1.07 -2.89
C GLY A 26 11.90 2.30 -2.02
N LEU A 27 11.29 2.33 -0.83
CA LEU A 27 11.45 3.43 0.13
C LEU A 27 12.87 3.50 0.69
N ALA A 28 13.48 2.36 1.02
CA ALA A 28 14.87 2.30 1.47
C ALA A 28 15.82 2.77 0.37
N ALA A 29 15.69 2.27 -0.86
CA ALA A 29 16.47 2.70 -2.00
C ALA A 29 16.31 4.21 -2.26
N ASN A 30 15.08 4.74 -2.18
CA ASN A 30 14.83 6.17 -2.33
C ASN A 30 15.50 7.04 -1.24
N HIS A 31 15.76 6.47 -0.07
CA HIS A 31 16.48 7.16 1.01
C HIS A 31 18.00 7.11 0.80
N PHE A 32 18.55 5.97 0.37
CA PHE A 32 19.99 5.77 0.23
C PHE A 32 20.58 6.23 -1.11
N LEU A 33 19.75 6.41 -2.13
CA LEU A 33 20.19 6.98 -3.41
C LEU A 33 20.32 8.50 -3.27
N GLU A 34 21.49 9.04 -3.59
CA GLU A 34 21.77 10.50 -3.50
C GLU A 34 21.00 11.32 -4.54
N ALA A 35 20.62 10.72 -5.68
CA ALA A 35 19.89 11.41 -6.76
C ALA A 35 18.87 10.49 -7.48
N PRO A 36 17.78 10.08 -6.80
CA PRO A 36 16.71 9.37 -7.49
C PRO A 36 16.03 10.31 -8.51
N PRO A 37 15.61 9.80 -9.68
CA PRO A 37 14.81 10.58 -10.64
C PRO A 37 13.60 11.19 -9.93
N SER A 38 13.33 12.48 -10.13
CA SER A 38 12.28 13.24 -9.43
C SER A 38 10.91 12.56 -9.49
N VAL A 39 10.55 11.99 -10.65
CA VAL A 39 9.31 11.24 -10.85
C VAL A 39 9.28 9.93 -10.05
N ALA A 40 10.39 9.18 -10.02
CA ALA A 40 10.48 7.93 -9.28
C ALA A 40 10.37 8.18 -7.76
N ARG A 41 11.01 9.25 -7.27
CA ARG A 41 10.92 9.70 -5.88
C ARG A 41 9.49 10.07 -5.50
N LEU A 42 8.81 10.85 -6.34
CA LEU A 42 7.42 11.24 -6.12
C LEU A 42 6.48 10.04 -6.09
N LEU A 43 6.61 9.10 -7.03
CA LEU A 43 5.81 7.89 -7.06
C LEU A 43 6.07 6.99 -5.84
N LEU A 44 7.33 6.85 -5.42
CA LEU A 44 7.69 6.07 -4.24
C LEU A 44 7.20 6.72 -2.95
N LEU A 45 7.25 8.04 -2.83
CA LEU A 45 6.68 8.75 -1.68
C LEU A 45 5.15 8.70 -1.69
N ALA A 46 4.52 8.81 -2.86
CA ALA A 46 3.06 8.79 -3.00
C ALA A 46 2.44 7.42 -2.74
N PHE A 47 3.04 6.36 -3.26
CA PHE A 47 2.46 5.01 -3.22
C PHE A 47 3.19 4.05 -2.28
N GLY A 48 4.46 4.31 -1.95
CA GLY A 48 5.28 3.41 -1.12
C GLY A 48 4.69 3.18 0.27
N PRO A 49 4.40 4.22 1.07
CA PRO A 49 3.85 4.03 2.41
C PRO A 49 2.50 3.32 2.41
N MET A 50 1.65 3.65 1.44
CA MET A 50 0.36 3.00 1.23
C MET A 50 0.53 1.52 0.87
N ALA A 51 1.41 1.19 -0.09
CA ALA A 51 1.70 -0.18 -0.49
C ALA A 51 2.32 -1.01 0.64
N LEU A 52 3.15 -0.38 1.48
CA LEU A 52 3.76 -1.03 2.64
C LEU A 52 2.71 -1.38 3.71
N LEU A 53 1.84 -0.44 4.07
CA LEU A 53 0.79 -0.67 5.06
C LEU A 53 -0.30 -1.63 4.57
N LEU A 54 -0.74 -1.49 3.33
CA LEU A 54 -1.69 -2.43 2.72
C LEU A 54 -1.08 -3.81 2.56
N GLY A 55 0.19 -3.90 2.19
CA GLY A 55 0.90 -5.17 2.03
C GLY A 55 1.07 -5.88 3.36
N ALA A 56 1.44 -5.14 4.41
CA ALA A 56 1.50 -5.66 5.77
C ALA A 56 0.12 -6.14 6.27
N GLY A 57 -0.94 -5.36 6.02
CA GLY A 57 -2.32 -5.78 6.31
C GLY A 57 -2.74 -7.04 5.54
N GLY A 58 -2.35 -7.13 4.27
CA GLY A 58 -2.62 -8.28 3.40
C GLY A 58 -1.90 -9.57 3.77
N LEU A 59 -0.74 -9.46 4.43
CA LEU A 59 -0.01 -10.61 4.96
C LEU A 59 -0.79 -11.30 6.09
N ILE A 60 -1.41 -10.50 6.96
CA ILE A 60 -2.30 -11.00 8.01
C ILE A 60 -3.57 -11.54 7.35
N GLU A 61 -4.23 -10.71 6.56
CA GLU A 61 -5.51 -11.00 5.94
C GLU A 61 -5.56 -10.50 4.47
N PRO A 62 -5.43 -11.41 3.49
CA PRO A 62 -5.38 -11.07 2.06
C PRO A 62 -6.56 -10.23 1.59
N ARG A 63 -7.76 -10.46 2.17
CA ARG A 63 -8.99 -9.74 1.85
C ARG A 63 -8.84 -8.22 1.92
N ILE A 64 -7.96 -7.73 2.78
CA ILE A 64 -7.67 -6.30 2.95
C ILE A 64 -7.07 -5.71 1.67
N VAL A 65 -6.08 -6.38 1.06
CA VAL A 65 -5.47 -5.91 -0.19
C VAL A 65 -6.46 -6.00 -1.35
N TRP A 66 -7.25 -7.08 -1.39
CA TRP A 66 -8.27 -7.26 -2.41
C TRP A 66 -9.45 -6.30 -2.28
N SER A 67 -9.67 -5.72 -1.09
CA SER A 67 -10.74 -4.76 -0.82
C SER A 67 -10.62 -3.46 -1.62
N LEU A 68 -9.38 -3.06 -1.95
CA LEU A 68 -9.06 -1.91 -2.79
C LEU A 68 -8.97 -2.25 -4.29
N GLY A 69 -8.95 -3.53 -4.63
CA GLY A 69 -8.76 -4.03 -5.99
C GLY A 69 -10.03 -4.54 -6.65
N LYS A 70 -9.85 -5.41 -7.66
CA LYS A 70 -10.93 -5.96 -8.49
C LYS A 70 -12.06 -6.65 -7.71
N TYR A 71 -11.76 -7.26 -6.56
CA TYR A 71 -12.73 -7.98 -5.73
C TYR A 71 -13.30 -7.13 -4.59
N GLY A 72 -13.02 -5.82 -4.59
CA GLY A 72 -13.48 -4.91 -3.55
C GLY A 72 -15.00 -4.96 -3.38
N LYS A 73 -15.77 -4.97 -4.48
CA LYS A 73 -17.23 -4.91 -4.42
C LYS A 73 -17.87 -6.09 -3.68
N ASP A 74 -17.29 -7.28 -3.81
CA ASP A 74 -17.82 -8.54 -3.29
C ASP A 74 -17.40 -8.84 -1.84
N LEU A 75 -16.54 -8.00 -1.26
CA LEU A 75 -16.03 -8.20 0.10
C LEU A 75 -16.95 -7.58 1.18
N PRO A 76 -17.02 -8.20 2.38
CA PRO A 76 -17.68 -7.62 3.55
C PRO A 76 -17.18 -6.21 3.87
N VAL A 77 -18.09 -5.35 4.36
CA VAL A 77 -17.80 -3.94 4.65
C VAL A 77 -16.63 -3.75 5.62
N VAL A 78 -16.44 -4.70 6.55
CA VAL A 78 -15.33 -4.68 7.51
C VAL A 78 -13.96 -4.65 6.82
N TYR A 79 -13.75 -5.49 5.79
CA TYR A 79 -12.46 -5.52 5.08
C TYR A 79 -12.24 -4.27 4.24
N LYS A 80 -13.32 -3.68 3.70
CA LYS A 80 -13.27 -2.39 3.00
C LYS A 80 -12.89 -1.25 3.94
N ALA A 81 -13.46 -1.25 5.15
CA ALA A 81 -13.14 -0.26 6.17
C ALA A 81 -11.68 -0.37 6.62
N ILE A 82 -11.19 -1.58 6.86
CA ILE A 82 -9.78 -1.81 7.24
C ILE A 82 -8.83 -1.42 6.09
N GLY A 83 -9.11 -1.84 4.86
CA GLY A 83 -8.32 -1.47 3.69
C GLY A 83 -8.32 0.05 3.47
N GLY A 84 -9.48 0.69 3.57
CA GLY A 84 -9.60 2.15 3.49
C GLY A 84 -8.85 2.87 4.60
N ALA A 85 -8.91 2.39 5.84
CA ALA A 85 -8.17 2.96 6.96
C ALA A 85 -6.65 2.84 6.77
N LEU A 86 -6.17 1.69 6.28
CA LEU A 86 -4.75 1.49 5.96
C LEU A 86 -4.29 2.37 4.79
N ALA A 87 -5.12 2.55 3.77
CA ALA A 87 -4.83 3.44 2.66
C ALA A 87 -4.76 4.91 3.12
N ALA A 88 -5.71 5.34 3.95
CA ALA A 88 -5.72 6.67 4.55
C ALA A 88 -4.50 6.89 5.45
N ALA A 89 -4.13 5.91 6.28
CA ALA A 89 -2.90 5.95 7.07
C ALA A 89 -1.66 6.07 6.18
N GLY A 90 -1.62 5.34 5.06
CA GLY A 90 -0.56 5.45 4.06
C GLY A 90 -0.44 6.86 3.48
N LEU A 91 -1.57 7.48 3.12
CA LEU A 91 -1.62 8.86 2.65
C LEU A 91 -1.09 9.85 3.70
N VAL A 92 -1.46 9.68 4.97
CA VAL A 92 -0.96 10.52 6.07
C VAL A 92 0.55 10.37 6.21
N VAL A 93 1.08 9.15 6.16
CA VAL A 93 2.53 8.91 6.21
C VAL A 93 3.24 9.52 5.01
N THR A 94 2.68 9.41 3.81
CA THR A 94 3.17 10.07 2.59
C THR A 94 3.26 11.59 2.78
N LEU A 95 2.19 12.23 3.29
CA LEU A 95 2.18 13.67 3.53
C LEU A 95 3.23 14.08 4.56
N LEU A 96 3.41 13.31 5.62
CA LEU A 96 4.46 13.55 6.62
C LEU A 96 5.86 13.40 6.01
N LEU A 97 6.10 12.39 5.19
CA LEU A 97 7.40 12.20 4.53
C LEU A 97 7.71 13.34 3.56
N ILE A 98 6.73 13.79 2.78
CA ILE A 98 6.89 14.91 1.84
C ILE A 98 7.11 16.24 2.59
N THR A 99 6.44 16.47 3.71
CA THR A 99 6.52 17.76 4.43
C THR A 99 7.72 17.86 5.38
N LEU A 100 8.07 16.76 6.05
CA LEU A 100 9.09 16.78 7.12
C LEU A 100 10.44 16.22 6.70
N VAL A 101 10.48 15.25 5.78
CA VAL A 101 11.72 14.50 5.45
C VAL A 101 12.24 14.83 4.06
N TYR A 102 11.35 14.98 3.08
CA TYR A 102 11.67 15.27 1.69
C TYR A 102 10.84 16.45 1.18
N PRO A 103 11.04 17.67 1.75
CA PRO A 103 10.36 18.85 1.27
C PRO A 103 10.53 18.96 -0.24
N LEU A 104 9.40 19.01 -0.94
CA LEU A 104 9.38 19.27 -2.38
C LEU A 104 9.77 20.73 -2.59
N ASN A 105 11.08 20.99 -2.60
CA ASN A 105 11.62 22.21 -3.19
C ASN A 105 11.39 22.08 -4.69
N LEU A 106 10.23 22.58 -5.13
CA LEU A 106 9.91 22.85 -6.52
C LEU A 106 10.73 24.09 -6.93
N GLU A 107 12.03 23.92 -7.14
CA GLU A 107 12.85 24.89 -7.88
C GLU A 107 12.68 24.70 -9.38
#